data_AF-A0A6P8TEB3-F1
#
_entry.id   AF-A0A6P8TEB3-F1
#
_cell.length_a   1.000
_cell.length_b   1.000
_cell.length_c   1.000
_cell.angle_alpha   90.00
_cell.angle_beta   90.00
_cell.angle_gamma   90.00
#
_symmetry.space_group_name_H-M   'P 1'
#
loop_
_entity.id
_entity.type
_entity.pdbx_description
1 polymer ?
#
loop_
_entity_poly.entity_id
_entity_poly.type
_entity_poly.pdbx_seq_one_letter_code
_entity_poly.pdbx_strand_id
1 'polypeptide(L)'
;MLYLVCLSFYLAGSNPIVSFHNQVREVHLYTDNHRRGTYLQMTLDGRVSGSDAQTPHSVLELKSVKTGEIVIKGQSSSLFLCMDSHLRGQGLYSEDNCTFRELLLADGYTRFISSHHGFTRLT
;
A
#
# COMPACT_ATOMS: atom_id res chain seq x y z
N MET A 1 21.28 17.94 -8.88
CA MET A 1 20.87 17.68 -7.49
C MET A 1 19.72 18.60 -7.15
N LEU A 2 18.54 18.06 -6.87
CA LEU A 2 17.38 18.82 -6.45
C LEU A 2 17.06 18.39 -5.02
N TYR A 3 17.20 19.33 -4.11
CA TYR A 3 16.80 19.21 -2.70
C TYR A 3 15.31 19.54 -2.63
N LEU A 4 14.49 18.61 -2.12
CA LEU A 4 13.11 18.91 -1.76
C LEU A 4 12.93 18.68 -0.26
N VAL A 5 12.63 19.78 0.41
CA VAL A 5 12.35 19.88 1.84
C VAL A 5 10.91 19.40 2.05
N CYS A 6 10.73 18.30 2.78
CA CYS A 6 9.42 17.97 3.33
C CYS A 6 9.23 18.82 4.59
N LEU A 7 8.32 19.79 4.55
CA LEU A 7 7.85 20.50 5.74
C LEU A 7 7.10 19.49 6.62
N SER A 8 7.83 18.84 7.52
CA SER A 8 7.23 18.06 8.61
C SER A 8 6.59 19.05 9.59
N PHE A 9 5.30 19.33 9.42
CA PHE A 9 4.51 19.89 10.49
C PHE A 9 4.38 18.81 11.58
N TYR A 10 5.30 18.84 12.55
CA TYR A 10 5.16 18.11 13.80
C TYR A 10 3.99 18.73 14.57
N LEU A 11 2.80 18.11 14.46
CA LEU A 11 1.74 18.32 15.43
C LEU A 11 2.13 17.60 16.73
N ALA A 12 2.69 18.36 17.67
CA ALA A 12 2.87 17.91 19.04
C ALA A 12 1.48 17.73 19.68
N GLY A 13 0.97 16.49 19.73
CA GLY A 13 -0.35 16.27 20.33
C GLY A 13 -0.92 14.85 20.35
N SER A 14 -0.37 13.87 19.63
CA SER A 14 -0.87 12.49 19.72
C SER A 14 0.26 11.52 19.95
N ASN A 15 0.40 11.06 21.20
CA ASN A 15 1.11 9.81 21.48
C ASN A 15 0.35 8.69 20.76
N PRO A 16 0.88 8.06 19.70
CA PRO A 16 0.12 7.07 18.92
C PRO A 16 0.12 5.67 19.57
N ILE A 17 0.67 5.53 20.79
CA ILE A 17 0.96 4.23 21.43
C ILE A 17 -0.31 3.55 22.01
N VAL A 18 -1.48 4.21 22.07
CA VAL A 18 -2.62 3.75 22.91
C VAL A 18 -3.95 3.59 22.14
N SER A 19 -3.95 3.03 20.92
CA SER A 19 -5.20 2.51 20.31
C SER A 19 -4.96 1.38 19.29
N PHE A 20 -4.10 0.42 19.65
CA PHE A 20 -3.60 -0.64 18.77
C PHE A 20 -4.51 -1.87 18.68
N HIS A 21 -5.79 -1.72 18.31
CA HIS A 21 -6.63 -2.91 18.04
C HIS A 21 -7.42 -2.91 16.73
N ASN A 22 -7.46 -1.82 15.98
CA ASN A 22 -8.18 -1.82 14.70
C ASN A 22 -7.75 -0.70 13.73
N GLN A 23 -6.48 -0.29 13.72
CA GLN A 23 -6.03 0.84 12.91
C GLN A 23 -6.06 0.48 11.41
N VAL A 24 -7.12 0.92 10.74
CA VAL A 24 -7.23 0.93 9.27
C VAL A 24 -6.74 2.29 8.80
N ARG A 25 -5.77 2.31 7.90
CA ARG A 25 -5.25 3.52 7.26
C ARG A 25 -5.80 3.59 5.84
N GLU A 26 -6.59 4.61 5.52
CA GLU A 26 -6.96 4.91 4.15
C GLU A 26 -5.86 5.77 3.50
N VAL A 27 -5.28 5.28 2.40
CA VAL A 27 -4.15 5.93 1.74
C VAL A 27 -4.22 5.77 0.22
N HIS A 28 -3.44 6.60 -0.48
CA HIS A 28 -3.07 6.37 -1.87
C HIS A 28 -1.61 5.93 -1.92
N LEU A 29 -1.34 4.73 -2.43
CA LEU A 29 0.04 4.26 -2.58
C LEU A 29 0.64 4.85 -3.85
N TYR A 30 1.66 5.69 -3.68
CA TYR A 30 2.37 6.36 -4.78
C TYR A 30 3.73 5.69 -5.02
N THR A 31 4.08 5.53 -6.29
CA THR A 31 5.40 5.10 -6.73
C THR A 31 5.87 5.98 -7.88
N ASP A 32 7.14 6.35 -7.86
CA ASP A 32 7.77 7.05 -8.96
C ASP A 32 9.05 6.37 -9.43
N ASN A 33 9.35 6.61 -10.70
CA ASN A 33 10.66 6.39 -11.26
C ASN A 33 11.16 7.71 -11.87
N HIS A 34 12.38 7.72 -12.41
CA HIS A 34 12.97 8.93 -13.00
C HIS A 34 12.15 9.59 -14.13
N ARG A 35 11.09 8.94 -14.64
CA ARG A 35 10.27 9.42 -15.76
C ARG A 35 8.83 9.75 -15.38
N ARG A 36 8.24 9.06 -14.40
CA ARG A 36 6.82 9.19 -14.08
C ARG A 36 6.48 8.73 -12.67
N GLY A 37 5.57 9.45 -12.02
CA GLY A 37 4.90 9.05 -10.79
C GLY A 37 3.52 8.49 -11.07
N THR A 38 3.12 7.45 -10.34
CA THR A 38 1.81 6.81 -10.47
C THR A 38 1.27 6.37 -9.11
N TYR A 39 -0.05 6.39 -8.97
CA TYR A 39 -0.79 5.85 -7.84
C TYR A 39 -1.27 4.45 -8.16
N LEU A 40 -1.08 3.48 -7.25
CA LEU A 40 -1.65 2.16 -7.38
C LEU A 40 -3.18 2.28 -7.34
N GLN A 41 -3.83 1.74 -8.36
CA GLN A 41 -5.29 1.67 -8.45
C GLN A 41 -5.75 0.24 -8.63
N MET A 42 -6.91 -0.06 -8.06
CA MET A 42 -7.61 -1.33 -8.19
C MET A 42 -9.04 -1.08 -8.65
N THR A 43 -9.35 -1.54 -9.85
CA THR A 43 -10.68 -1.42 -10.44
C THR A 43 -11.65 -2.47 -9.87
N LEU A 44 -12.94 -2.28 -10.14
CA LEU A 44 -14.01 -3.14 -9.60
C LEU A 44 -13.93 -4.59 -10.09
N ASP A 45 -13.29 -4.83 -11.23
CA ASP A 45 -13.02 -6.15 -11.81
C ASP A 45 -11.75 -6.81 -11.25
N GLY A 46 -11.04 -6.16 -10.32
CA GLY A 46 -9.84 -6.68 -9.69
C GLY A 46 -8.55 -6.47 -10.48
N ARG A 47 -8.58 -5.70 -11.57
CA ARG A 47 -7.33 -5.32 -12.26
C ARG A 47 -6.57 -4.29 -11.42
N VAL A 48 -5.27 -4.50 -11.28
CA VAL A 48 -4.35 -3.57 -10.59
C VAL A 48 -3.50 -2.86 -11.64
N SER A 49 -3.39 -1.54 -11.54
CA SER A 49 -2.60 -0.72 -12.47
C SER A 49 -2.11 0.58 -11.82
N GLY A 50 -1.39 1.42 -12.56
CA GLY A 50 -0.99 2.76 -12.15
C GLY A 50 -1.90 3.85 -12.74
N SER A 51 -2.17 4.90 -11.97
CA SER A 51 -2.89 6.12 -12.38
C SER A 51 -2.01 7.34 -12.17
N ASP A 52 -2.05 8.34 -13.06
CA ASP A 52 -1.29 9.59 -12.89
C ASP A 52 -1.91 10.55 -11.87
N ALA A 53 -3.15 10.28 -11.49
CA ALA A 53 -3.90 11.07 -10.52
C ALA A 53 -4.50 10.17 -9.44
N GLN A 54 -4.80 10.77 -8.29
CA GLN A 54 -5.63 10.12 -7.28
C GLN A 54 -7.05 9.95 -7.82
N THR A 55 -7.56 8.74 -7.75
CA THR A 55 -8.91 8.35 -8.17
C THR A 55 -9.62 7.58 -7.04
N PRO A 56 -10.95 7.44 -7.09
CA PRO A 56 -11.67 6.58 -6.14
C PRO A 56 -11.16 5.13 -6.11
N HIS A 57 -10.66 4.63 -7.26
CA HIS A 57 -10.08 3.28 -7.37
C HIS A 57 -8.65 3.17 -6.80
N SER A 58 -8.01 4.30 -6.48
CA SER A 58 -6.69 4.34 -5.85
C SER A 58 -6.71 4.53 -4.33
N VAL A 59 -7.91 4.60 -3.73
CA VAL A 59 -8.07 4.61 -2.27
C VAL A 59 -7.95 3.18 -1.76
N LEU A 60 -6.95 2.96 -0.90
CA LEU A 60 -6.60 1.66 -0.36
C LEU A 60 -6.67 1.69 1.17
N GLU A 61 -7.29 0.68 1.75
CA GLU A 61 -7.31 0.40 3.18
C GLU A 61 -6.14 -0.50 3.53
N LEU A 62 -5.24 -0.02 4.38
CA LEU A 62 -4.14 -0.78 4.96
C LEU A 62 -4.51 -1.17 6.39
N LYS A 63 -4.61 -2.46 6.65
CA LYS A 63 -4.94 -3.00 7.97
C LYS A 63 -3.81 -3.89 8.48
N SER A 64 -3.30 -3.61 9.67
CA SER A 64 -2.36 -4.52 10.34
C SER A 64 -3.07 -5.80 10.76
N VAL A 65 -2.49 -6.95 10.41
CA VAL A 65 -2.98 -8.27 10.82
C VAL A 65 -2.07 -8.94 11.84
N LYS A 66 -0.75 -8.70 11.73
CA LYS A 66 0.27 -9.12 12.70
C LYS A 66 1.38 -8.07 12.72
N THR A 67 2.33 -8.19 13.66
CA THR A 67 3.46 -7.27 13.75
C THR A 67 4.23 -7.21 12.43
N GLY A 68 4.23 -6.04 11.80
CA GLY A 68 4.89 -5.80 10.52
C GLY A 68 4.18 -6.38 9.29
N GLU A 69 3.06 -7.07 9.46
CA GLU A 69 2.27 -7.67 8.38
C GLU A 69 0.92 -6.97 8.25
N ILE A 70 0.58 -6.66 7.01
CA ILE A 70 -0.62 -5.90 6.65
C ILE A 70 -1.40 -6.60 5.54
N VAL A 71 -2.67 -6.27 5.48
CA VAL A 71 -3.55 -6.56 4.36
C VAL A 71 -3.94 -5.25 3.70
N ILE A 72 -3.91 -5.23 2.38
CA ILE A 72 -4.30 -4.07 1.55
C ILE A 72 -5.62 -4.40 0.88
N LYS A 73 -6.61 -3.52 0.98
CA LYS A 73 -7.93 -3.69 0.36
C LYS A 73 -8.31 -2.45 -0.43
N GLY A 74 -8.88 -2.59 -1.62
CA GLY A 74 -9.45 -1.47 -2.36
C GLY A 74 -10.74 -0.99 -1.70
N GLN A 75 -10.82 0.28 -1.31
CA GLN A 75 -12.03 0.83 -0.67
C GLN A 75 -13.24 0.72 -1.61
N SER A 76 -13.08 1.18 -2.85
CA SER A 76 -14.15 1.18 -3.86
C SER A 76 -14.53 -0.22 -4.34
N SER A 77 -13.56 -1.11 -4.56
CA SER A 77 -13.82 -2.47 -5.10
C SER A 77 -14.18 -3.48 -4.02
N SER A 78 -13.85 -3.20 -2.76
CA SER A 78 -13.90 -4.15 -1.66
C SER A 78 -13.08 -5.44 -1.87
N LEU A 79 -12.11 -5.41 -2.80
CA LEU A 79 -11.24 -6.54 -3.11
C LEU A 79 -9.91 -6.45 -2.33
N PHE A 80 -9.38 -7.59 -1.90
CA PHE A 80 -8.05 -7.69 -1.32
C PHE A 80 -6.99 -7.63 -2.41
N LEU A 81 -5.94 -6.84 -2.20
CA LEU A 81 -4.76 -6.89 -3.05
C LEU A 81 -4.01 -8.19 -2.73
N CYS A 82 -3.81 -9.03 -3.73
CA CYS A 82 -3.14 -10.30 -3.58
C CYS A 82 -2.07 -10.45 -4.67
N MET A 83 -0.99 -11.12 -4.32
CA MET A 83 0.15 -11.39 -5.15
C MET A 83 0.35 -12.90 -5.23
N ASP A 84 0.17 -13.44 -6.42
CA ASP A 84 0.60 -14.79 -6.79
C ASP A 84 1.76 -14.68 -7.80
N SER A 85 1.54 -15.06 -9.05
CA SER A 85 2.31 -14.67 -10.22
C SER A 85 2.30 -13.15 -10.48
N HIS A 86 1.18 -12.46 -10.23
CA HIS A 86 1.00 -11.04 -10.51
C HIS A 86 0.10 -10.39 -9.45
N LEU A 87 0.18 -9.05 -9.31
CA LEU A 87 -0.71 -8.30 -8.43
C LEU A 87 -2.12 -8.22 -9.02
N ARG A 88 -3.12 -8.65 -8.24
CA ARG A 88 -4.54 -8.61 -8.61
C ARG A 88 -5.43 -8.43 -7.38
N GLY A 89 -6.60 -7.83 -7.60
CA GLY A 89 -7.68 -7.78 -6.62
C GLY A 89 -8.44 -9.11 -6.57
N GLN A 90 -8.67 -9.65 -5.39
CA GLN A 90 -9.46 -10.87 -5.17
C GLN A 90 -10.50 -10.67 -4.07
N GLY A 91 -11.69 -11.22 -4.25
CA GLY A 91 -12.76 -11.14 -3.23
C GLY A 91 -12.52 -12.07 -2.05
N LEU A 92 -11.85 -13.20 -2.28
CA LEU A 92 -11.50 -14.16 -1.24
C LEU A 92 -10.11 -13.84 -0.68
N TYR A 93 -10.04 -13.74 0.65
CA TYR A 93 -8.79 -13.54 1.35
C TYR A 93 -8.00 -14.85 1.43
N SER A 94 -6.72 -14.78 1.08
CA SER A 94 -5.73 -15.85 1.25
C SER A 94 -4.54 -15.24 1.97
N GLU A 95 -4.21 -15.75 3.16
CA GLU A 95 -3.10 -15.24 3.96
C GLU A 95 -1.78 -15.27 3.18
N ASP A 96 -1.53 -16.34 2.43
CA ASP A 96 -0.29 -16.53 1.68
C ASP A 96 -0.09 -15.47 0.58
N ASN A 97 -1.18 -15.10 -0.10
CA ASN A 97 -1.11 -14.25 -1.28
C ASN A 97 -1.46 -12.79 -0.97
N CYS A 98 -2.28 -12.51 0.03
CA CYS A 98 -2.87 -11.19 0.29
C CYS A 98 -2.27 -10.47 1.51
N THR A 99 -1.23 -11.06 2.12
CA THR A 99 -0.50 -10.48 3.25
C THR A 99 0.86 -9.98 2.81
N PHE A 100 1.19 -8.76 3.24
CA PHE A 100 2.45 -8.11 2.90
C PHE A 100 3.17 -7.64 4.15
N ARG A 101 4.50 -7.73 4.13
CA ARG A 101 5.38 -7.09 5.11
C ARG A 101 5.65 -5.66 4.71
N GLU A 102 5.45 -4.74 5.65
CA GLU A 102 5.76 -3.31 5.50
C GLU A 102 7.22 -3.06 5.89
N LEU A 103 8.06 -2.64 4.94
CA LEU A 103 9.47 -2.34 5.17
C LEU A 103 9.78 -0.89 4.79
N LEU A 104 10.12 -0.06 5.78
CA LEU A 104 10.62 1.30 5.55
C LEU A 104 12.07 1.25 5.05
N LEU A 105 12.32 1.90 3.93
CA LEU A 105 13.64 2.01 3.31
C LEU A 105 14.36 3.29 3.77
N ALA A 106 15.69 3.32 3.58
CA ALA A 106 16.52 4.44 3.96
C ALA A 106 16.22 5.75 3.19
N ASP A 107 15.58 5.63 2.02
CA ASP A 107 15.12 6.76 1.20
C ASP A 107 13.76 7.33 1.66
N GLY A 108 13.15 6.74 2.70
CA GLY A 108 11.86 7.15 3.25
C GLY A 108 10.65 6.52 2.55
N TYR A 109 10.85 5.70 1.52
CA TYR A 109 9.76 4.95 0.89
C TYR A 109 9.47 3.65 1.65
N THR A 110 8.22 3.22 1.59
CA THR A 110 7.78 1.95 2.14
C THR A 110 7.66 0.91 1.02
N ARG A 111 8.24 -0.26 1.25
CA ARG A 111 8.09 -1.42 0.37
C ARG A 111 7.15 -2.44 1.01
N PHE A 112 6.21 -2.93 0.21
CA PHE A 112 5.31 -4.03 0.59
C PHE A 112 5.79 -5.31 -0.07
N ILE A 113 6.15 -6.30 0.74
CA ILE A 113 6.75 -7.56 0.27
C ILE A 113 5.77 -8.68 0.59
N SER A 114 5.33 -9.46 -0.41
CA SER A 114 4.50 -10.65 -0.13
C SER A 114 5.26 -11.59 0.81
N SER A 115 4.60 -12.04 1.87
CA SER A 115 5.23 -12.93 2.86
C SER A 115 5.64 -14.28 2.26
N HIS A 116 5.01 -14.70 1.16
CA HIS A 116 5.22 -16.02 0.55
C HIS A 116 5.83 -15.98 -0.85
N HIS A 117 5.66 -14.87 -1.59
CA HIS A 117 6.23 -14.71 -2.93
C HIS A 117 7.36 -13.69 -2.90
N GLY A 118 8.60 -14.16 -3.08
CA GLY A 118 9.76 -13.29 -3.18
C GLY A 118 9.66 -12.34 -4.38
N PHE A 119 9.73 -11.04 -4.10
CA PHE A 119 10.04 -9.91 -5.01
C PHE A 119 9.72 -10.10 -6.51
N THR A 120 8.47 -9.93 -6.92
CA THR A 120 8.15 -9.71 -8.35
C THR A 120 8.28 -8.22 -8.67
N ARG A 121 9.28 -7.89 -9.48
CA ARG A 121 9.54 -6.55 -10.03
C ARG A 121 8.41 -6.17 -10.99
N LEU A 122 7.63 -5.14 -10.68
CA LEU A 122 6.76 -4.49 -11.66
C LEU A 122 7.65 -3.81 -12.71
N THR A 123 7.69 -4.36 -13.91
CA THR A 123 8.35 -3.78 -15.10
C THR A 123 7.44 -2.80 -15.82
#